data_AF-A0A5J4DW57-F1
#
_entry.id   AF-A0A5J4DW57-F1
#
_cell.length_a   1.000
_cell.length_b   1.000
_cell.length_c   1.000
_cell.angle_alpha   90.00
_cell.angle_beta   90.00
_cell.angle_gamma   90.00
#
_symmetry.space_group_name_H-M   'P 1'
#
loop_
_entity.id
_entity.type
_entity.pdbx_description
1 polymer ?
#
loop_
_entity_poly.entity_id
_entity_poly.type
_entity_poly.pdbx_seq_one_letter_code
_entity_poly.pdbx_strand_id
1 'polypeptide(L)'
;MTALAHGCSGKGNDQVRFDITMRAGSNLPIIAPIRDLNLDRTTELKFAKKHGIKIDNVAKKFSIDQNLWGRAIEGGVLEDPYREPPEDAFIWVKTKNLPAKPSYIEIKFEKGIPIAVDGKSKGPVQLIKYLNKKAGDAGIGIVDHIEDRVIGIKSREVYETPAATCLIEAHSDLEKLVHTKHETKFKSLVDDEWAWLIYSGLWEDPLKRDLDSFIDHTQKRVSGTVKLKMYKGSLRVVGRKSRHSLYRHDIATYGKGSTFDQKLAKGFVELWGMQSTEANK
;
A
#
# COMPACT_ATOMS: atom_id res chain seq x y z
N MET A 1 -9.25 34.56 18.98
CA MET A 1 -8.56 34.23 17.72
C MET A 1 -8.96 32.81 17.34
N THR A 2 -9.46 32.59 16.13
CA THR A 2 -9.76 31.25 15.62
C THR A 2 -8.53 30.74 14.88
N ALA A 3 -8.12 29.51 15.13
CA ALA A 3 -6.94 28.89 14.53
C ALA A 3 -7.15 27.38 14.35
N LEU A 4 -6.38 26.79 13.45
CA LEU A 4 -6.20 25.34 13.35
C LEU A 4 -4.93 24.95 14.11
N ALA A 5 -4.92 23.78 14.73
CA ALA A 5 -3.74 23.30 15.46
C ALA A 5 -3.49 21.81 15.22
N HIS A 6 -2.23 21.42 15.17
CA HIS A 6 -1.81 20.02 15.11
C HIS A 6 -0.52 19.80 15.92
N GLY A 7 -0.25 18.54 16.29
CA GLY A 7 0.87 18.16 17.16
C GLY A 7 2.07 17.56 16.43
N CYS A 8 2.22 17.80 15.13
CA CYS A 8 3.31 17.17 14.35
C CYS A 8 4.68 17.74 14.73
N SER A 9 5.70 16.89 14.69
CA SER A 9 7.09 17.33 14.82
C SER A 9 7.59 17.98 13.53
N GLY A 10 8.67 18.77 13.65
CA GLY A 10 9.36 19.37 12.50
C GLY A 10 10.15 18.39 11.62
N LYS A 11 10.19 17.09 11.99
CA LYS A 11 10.97 16.05 11.28
C LYS A 11 10.11 15.00 10.57
N GLY A 12 8.79 15.03 10.77
CA GLY A 12 7.85 14.10 10.15
C GLY A 12 7.25 14.65 8.87
N ASN A 13 6.79 13.76 8.00
CA ASN A 13 6.02 14.14 6.80
C ASN A 13 4.61 14.67 7.17
N ASP A 14 4.07 14.29 8.33
CA ASP A 14 2.71 14.68 8.72
C ASP A 14 2.52 16.18 8.83
N GLN A 15 3.54 16.93 9.27
CA GLN A 15 3.43 18.40 9.29
C GLN A 15 3.14 18.96 7.88
N VAL A 16 3.73 18.35 6.84
CA VAL A 16 3.58 18.79 5.44
C VAL A 16 2.17 18.45 4.99
N ARG A 17 1.71 17.22 5.28
CA ARG A 17 0.36 16.73 4.95
C ARG A 17 -0.73 17.59 5.61
N PHE A 18 -0.59 17.89 6.91
CA PHE A 18 -1.53 18.73 7.64
C PHE A 18 -1.49 20.18 7.16
N ASP A 19 -0.31 20.81 7.10
CA ASP A 19 -0.21 22.23 6.73
C ASP A 19 -0.76 22.51 5.33
N ILE A 20 -0.39 21.69 4.34
CA ILE A 20 -0.86 21.86 2.96
C ILE A 20 -2.37 21.71 2.88
N THR A 21 -2.93 20.64 3.48
CA THR A 21 -4.37 20.38 3.45
C THR A 21 -5.17 21.46 4.19
N MET A 22 -4.70 21.89 5.37
CA MET A 22 -5.34 22.95 6.15
C MET A 22 -5.31 24.29 5.41
N ARG A 23 -4.20 24.63 4.75
CA ARG A 23 -4.08 25.84 3.92
C ARG A 23 -4.95 25.79 2.67
N ALA A 24 -5.09 24.63 2.05
CA ALA A 24 -5.96 24.45 0.89
C ALA A 24 -7.45 24.63 1.24
N GLY A 25 -7.86 24.23 2.44
CA GLY A 25 -9.24 24.33 2.91
C GLY A 25 -9.59 25.59 3.70
N SER A 26 -8.62 26.39 4.13
CA SER A 26 -8.84 27.50 5.05
C SER A 26 -7.71 28.53 5.05
N ASN A 27 -8.05 29.80 5.34
CA ASN A 27 -7.10 30.88 5.59
C ASN A 27 -6.81 31.09 7.09
N LEU A 28 -7.26 30.17 7.95
CA LEU A 28 -7.00 30.28 9.39
C LEU A 28 -5.50 30.11 9.69
N PRO A 29 -4.97 30.82 10.68
CA PRO A 29 -3.62 30.57 11.20
C PRO A 29 -3.48 29.12 11.68
N ILE A 30 -2.34 28.51 11.41
CA ILE A 30 -1.98 27.17 11.87
C ILE A 30 -1.00 27.30 13.03
N ILE A 31 -1.27 26.58 14.12
CA ILE A 31 -0.43 26.51 15.31
C ILE A 31 0.10 25.08 15.43
N ALA A 32 1.43 24.91 15.44
CA ALA A 32 2.06 23.60 15.55
C ALA A 32 3.06 23.57 16.72
N PRO A 33 2.59 23.48 17.98
CA PRO A 33 3.43 23.77 19.15
C PRO A 33 4.70 22.92 19.25
N ILE A 34 4.64 21.64 18.86
CA ILE A 34 5.81 20.73 18.91
C ILE A 34 6.92 21.24 17.99
N ARG A 35 6.56 21.62 16.76
CA ARG A 35 7.48 22.19 15.77
C ARG A 35 7.91 23.60 16.15
N ASP A 36 6.94 24.48 16.41
CA ASP A 36 7.15 25.92 16.51
C ASP A 36 7.90 26.32 17.80
N LEU A 37 7.72 25.55 18.87
CA LEU A 37 8.47 25.70 20.13
C LEU A 37 9.68 24.76 20.24
N ASN A 38 9.94 23.97 19.19
CA ASN A 38 11.03 22.99 19.13
C ASN A 38 11.06 22.04 20.35
N LEU A 39 9.90 21.46 20.69
CA LEU A 39 9.74 20.60 21.86
C LEU A 39 10.28 19.19 21.58
N ASP A 40 10.96 18.63 22.59
CA ASP A 40 11.39 17.24 22.56
C ASP A 40 10.49 16.33 23.41
N ARG A 41 10.61 15.02 23.19
CA ARG A 41 9.84 14.00 23.93
C ARG A 41 10.05 14.10 25.44
N THR A 42 11.24 14.46 25.88
CA THR A 42 11.56 14.65 27.30
C THR A 42 10.71 15.77 27.92
N THR A 43 10.55 16.88 27.22
CA THR A 43 9.76 18.03 27.62
C THR A 43 8.28 17.70 27.64
N GLU A 44 7.78 16.98 26.63
CA GLU A 44 6.40 16.46 26.59
C GLU A 44 6.08 15.58 27.81
N LEU A 45 6.96 14.63 28.13
CA LEU A 45 6.77 13.71 29.27
C LEU A 45 6.78 14.45 30.61
N LYS A 46 7.66 15.45 30.78
CA LYS A 46 7.69 16.31 31.97
C LYS A 46 6.40 17.13 32.09
N PHE A 47 5.93 17.69 30.98
CA PHE A 47 4.67 18.44 30.93
C PHE A 47 3.49 17.55 31.31
N ALA A 48 3.40 16.35 30.74
CA ALA A 48 2.36 15.38 31.05
C ALA A 48 2.37 14.99 32.54
N LYS A 49 3.55 14.68 33.09
CA LYS A 49 3.71 14.35 34.52
C LYS A 49 3.29 15.51 35.43
N LYS A 50 3.73 16.74 35.13
CA LYS A 50 3.39 17.94 35.90
C LYS A 50 1.88 18.19 35.95
N HIS A 51 1.15 17.84 34.88
CA HIS A 51 -0.29 18.07 34.77
C HIS A 51 -1.14 16.80 34.96
N GLY A 52 -0.55 15.69 35.40
CA GLY A 52 -1.29 14.45 35.66
C GLY A 52 -1.85 13.74 34.42
N ILE A 53 -1.31 14.01 33.23
CA ILE A 53 -1.71 13.35 31.97
C ILE A 53 -1.12 11.93 31.94
N LYS A 54 -1.99 10.92 31.85
CA LYS A 54 -1.58 9.51 31.80
C LYS A 54 -1.12 9.11 30.40
N ILE A 55 0.02 8.44 30.31
CA ILE A 55 0.61 7.94 29.04
C ILE A 55 0.74 6.41 29.13
N ASP A 56 0.29 5.73 28.09
CA ASP A 56 0.37 4.26 27.96
C ASP A 56 1.82 3.77 27.99
N ASN A 57 2.06 2.56 28.51
CA ASN A 57 3.39 1.97 28.61
C ASN A 57 4.01 1.64 27.25
N VAL A 58 3.20 1.23 26.25
CA VAL A 58 3.73 0.94 24.91
C VAL A 58 4.22 2.22 24.22
N ALA A 59 3.48 3.32 24.39
CA ALA A 59 3.84 4.66 23.93
C ALA A 59 5.07 5.27 24.64
N LYS A 60 5.63 4.55 25.62
CA LYS A 60 6.94 4.87 26.23
C LYS A 60 8.11 4.18 25.53
N LYS A 61 7.88 3.09 24.78
CA LYS A 61 8.93 2.34 24.07
C LYS A 61 9.03 2.73 22.58
N PHE A 62 7.88 2.82 21.92
CA PHE A 62 7.77 3.12 20.49
C PHE A 62 6.86 4.33 20.28
N SER A 63 7.10 5.05 19.19
CA SER A 63 6.11 5.93 18.59
C SER A 63 5.23 5.08 17.68
N ILE A 64 3.91 5.17 17.85
CA ILE A 64 2.92 4.33 17.17
C ILE A 64 1.85 5.23 16.59
N ASP A 65 1.65 5.12 15.29
CA ASP A 65 0.43 5.57 14.63
C ASP A 65 -0.32 4.35 14.08
N GLN A 66 -1.63 4.32 14.23
CA GLN A 66 -2.45 3.23 13.73
C GLN A 66 -3.85 3.69 13.38
N ASN A 67 -4.37 3.16 12.28
CA ASN A 67 -5.72 3.43 11.82
C ASN A 67 -6.39 2.13 11.36
N LEU A 68 -7.32 2.17 10.41
CA LEU A 68 -7.95 0.94 9.89
C LEU A 68 -7.03 0.18 8.91
N TRP A 69 -6.19 0.91 8.19
CA TRP A 69 -5.43 0.45 7.03
C TRP A 69 -4.08 -0.16 7.39
N GLY A 70 -3.43 0.41 8.40
CA GLY A 70 -2.12 -0.04 8.84
C GLY A 70 -1.74 0.53 10.19
N ARG A 71 -0.56 0.09 10.63
CA ARG A 71 0.03 0.46 11.91
C ARG A 71 1.54 0.70 11.70
N ALA A 72 2.01 1.91 11.95
CA ALA A 72 3.41 2.30 11.87
C ALA A 72 4.08 2.20 13.25
N ILE A 73 5.34 1.77 13.28
CA ILE A 73 6.16 1.61 14.47
C ILE A 73 7.52 2.26 14.19
N GLU A 74 7.87 3.26 14.99
CA GLU A 74 9.17 3.94 14.90
C GLU A 74 9.74 4.24 16.30
N GLY A 75 10.99 4.69 16.32
CA GLY A 75 11.66 5.15 17.53
C GLY A 75 12.24 4.04 18.42
N GLY A 76 12.98 4.47 19.43
CA GLY A 76 13.61 3.55 20.39
C GLY A 76 14.63 2.63 19.72
N VAL A 77 14.52 1.32 19.94
CA VAL A 77 15.47 0.34 19.39
C VAL A 77 15.48 0.28 17.86
N LEU A 78 14.41 0.73 17.21
CA LEU A 78 14.27 0.71 15.75
C LEU A 78 15.07 1.81 15.05
N GLU A 79 15.54 2.83 15.78
CA GLU A 79 16.38 3.90 15.22
C GLU A 79 17.75 3.38 14.76
N ASP A 80 18.22 2.26 15.33
CA ASP A 80 19.40 1.55 14.86
C ASP A 80 18.99 0.60 13.72
N PRO A 81 19.35 0.88 12.45
CA PRO A 81 18.92 0.07 11.31
C PRO A 81 19.51 -1.35 11.32
N TYR A 82 20.49 -1.63 12.19
CA TYR A 82 21.09 -2.96 12.32
C TYR A 82 20.37 -3.84 13.36
N ARG A 83 19.41 -3.29 14.11
CA ARG A 83 18.65 -4.07 15.10
C ARG A 83 17.37 -4.64 14.52
N GLU A 84 17.15 -5.93 14.77
CA GLU A 84 15.87 -6.58 14.47
C GLU A 84 14.74 -5.97 15.31
N PRO A 85 13.55 -5.73 14.72
CA PRO A 85 12.40 -5.28 15.49
C PRO A 85 12.03 -6.30 16.58
N PRO A 86 11.87 -5.88 17.85
CA PRO A 86 11.54 -6.81 18.92
C PRO A 86 10.11 -7.33 18.74
N GLU A 87 9.85 -8.53 19.26
CA GLU A 87 8.55 -9.19 19.10
C GLU A 87 7.37 -8.37 19.64
N ASP A 88 7.57 -7.59 20.71
CA ASP A 88 6.55 -6.75 21.30
C ASP A 88 6.24 -5.47 20.50
N ALA A 89 6.92 -5.25 19.36
CA ALA A 89 6.58 -4.22 18.39
C ALA A 89 5.30 -4.59 17.60
N PHE A 90 5.07 -5.90 17.38
CA PHE A 90 4.01 -6.41 16.51
C PHE A 90 2.78 -6.85 17.31
N ILE A 91 1.61 -6.32 16.96
CA ILE A 91 0.34 -6.68 17.63
C ILE A 91 -0.77 -7.08 16.65
N TRP A 92 -0.62 -6.78 15.36
CA TRP A 92 -1.57 -7.18 14.32
C TRP A 92 -1.10 -8.42 13.56
N VAL A 93 0.21 -8.60 13.43
CA VAL A 93 0.84 -9.69 12.69
C VAL A 93 1.54 -10.63 13.65
N LYS A 94 1.21 -11.92 13.57
CA LYS A 94 1.89 -12.94 14.37
C LYS A 94 3.27 -13.22 13.79
N THR A 95 4.28 -13.22 14.65
CA THR A 95 5.65 -13.62 14.29
C THR A 95 5.99 -15.03 14.77
N LYS A 96 5.26 -15.55 15.77
CA LYS A 96 5.41 -16.91 16.33
C LYS A 96 4.10 -17.68 16.32
N ASN A 97 4.20 -19.00 16.50
CA ASN A 97 3.06 -19.92 16.57
C ASN A 97 2.13 -19.82 15.34
N LEU A 98 2.74 -19.63 14.16
CA LEU A 98 2.02 -19.51 12.90
C LEU A 98 1.37 -20.85 12.49
N PRO A 99 0.22 -20.82 11.79
CA PRO A 99 -0.47 -22.03 11.37
C PRO A 99 0.42 -23.02 10.63
N ALA A 100 0.35 -24.30 10.99
CA ALA A 100 1.14 -25.36 10.36
C ALA A 100 0.69 -25.67 8.92
N LYS A 101 -0.56 -25.35 8.57
CA LYS A 101 -1.12 -25.54 7.23
C LYS A 101 -1.29 -24.19 6.53
N PRO A 102 -1.06 -24.11 5.20
CA PRO A 102 -1.39 -22.92 4.43
C PRO A 102 -2.86 -22.56 4.53
N SER A 103 -3.15 -21.27 4.53
CA SER A 103 -4.51 -20.72 4.45
C SER A 103 -4.72 -20.02 3.11
N TYR A 104 -5.98 -19.82 2.75
CA TYR A 104 -6.36 -19.19 1.48
C TYR A 104 -7.38 -18.08 1.71
N ILE A 105 -7.32 -17.05 0.86
CA ILE A 105 -8.31 -15.98 0.80
C ILE A 105 -8.74 -15.82 -0.65
N GLU A 106 -10.04 -15.71 -0.90
CA GLU A 106 -10.59 -15.29 -2.21
C GLU A 106 -11.19 -13.89 -2.10
N ILE A 107 -10.69 -12.94 -2.88
CA ILE A 107 -11.14 -11.54 -2.88
C ILE A 107 -11.85 -11.27 -4.20
N LYS A 108 -13.11 -10.81 -4.13
CA LYS A 108 -13.90 -10.41 -5.30
C LYS A 108 -13.87 -8.90 -5.45
N PHE A 109 -13.54 -8.46 -6.66
CA PHE A 109 -13.54 -7.06 -7.06
C PHE A 109 -14.65 -6.76 -8.07
N GLU A 110 -15.20 -5.56 -7.97
CA GLU A 110 -16.08 -4.96 -8.96
C GLU A 110 -15.62 -3.54 -9.24
N LYS A 111 -15.30 -3.27 -10.52
CA LYS A 111 -14.73 -2.00 -10.98
C LYS A 111 -13.56 -1.50 -10.11
N GLY A 112 -12.62 -2.38 -9.80
CA GLY A 112 -11.46 -2.10 -8.94
C GLY A 112 -11.73 -2.14 -7.44
N ILE A 113 -12.99 -2.14 -7.00
CA ILE A 113 -13.35 -2.09 -5.58
C ILE A 113 -13.56 -3.50 -5.01
N PRO A 114 -12.92 -3.87 -3.87
CA PRO A 114 -13.18 -5.14 -3.21
C PRO A 114 -14.57 -5.15 -2.57
N ILE A 115 -15.42 -6.10 -2.96
CA ILE A 115 -16.84 -6.17 -2.52
C ILE A 115 -17.18 -7.43 -1.71
N ALA A 116 -16.32 -8.46 -1.77
CA ALA A 116 -16.52 -9.71 -1.04
C ALA A 116 -15.19 -10.41 -0.76
N VAL A 117 -15.17 -11.20 0.32
CA VAL A 117 -14.05 -12.06 0.70
C VAL A 117 -14.56 -13.42 1.15
N ASP A 118 -13.92 -14.48 0.66
CA ASP A 118 -14.29 -15.90 0.89
C ASP A 118 -15.78 -16.16 0.65
N GLY A 119 -16.28 -15.66 -0.48
CA GLY A 119 -17.67 -15.82 -0.92
C GLY A 119 -18.70 -14.97 -0.17
N LYS A 120 -18.29 -14.18 0.83
CA LYS A 120 -19.21 -13.34 1.62
C LYS A 120 -19.04 -11.87 1.29
N SER A 121 -20.13 -11.21 0.87
CA SER A 121 -20.14 -9.76 0.72
C SER A 121 -19.89 -9.09 2.08
N LYS A 122 -19.10 -8.00 2.06
CA LYS A 122 -18.76 -7.22 3.24
C LYS A 122 -18.67 -5.75 2.87
N GLY A 123 -19.16 -4.89 3.75
CA GLY A 123 -18.84 -3.47 3.65
C GLY A 123 -17.33 -3.22 3.81
N PRO A 124 -16.79 -2.11 3.29
CA PRO A 124 -15.36 -1.87 3.17
C PRO A 124 -14.62 -2.02 4.52
N VAL A 125 -15.16 -1.45 5.60
CA VAL A 125 -14.57 -1.54 6.94
C VAL A 125 -14.51 -2.97 7.46
N GLN A 126 -15.59 -3.74 7.29
CA GLN A 126 -15.63 -5.14 7.74
C GLN A 126 -14.72 -6.03 6.90
N LEU A 127 -14.59 -5.72 5.61
CA LEU A 127 -13.68 -6.41 4.69
C LEU A 127 -12.23 -6.21 5.13
N ILE A 128 -11.81 -4.96 5.37
CA ILE A 128 -10.45 -4.64 5.83
C ILE A 128 -10.17 -5.29 7.20
N LYS A 129 -11.09 -5.18 8.17
CA LYS A 129 -10.93 -5.83 9.48
C LYS A 129 -10.77 -7.35 9.37
N TYR A 130 -11.57 -7.99 8.50
CA TYR A 130 -11.47 -9.43 8.27
C TYR A 130 -10.11 -9.82 7.68
N LEU A 131 -9.66 -9.09 6.65
CA LEU A 131 -8.36 -9.32 6.03
C LEU A 131 -7.21 -9.09 7.00
N ASN A 132 -7.25 -7.98 7.78
CA ASN A 132 -6.23 -7.69 8.79
C ASN A 132 -6.07 -8.86 9.76
N LYS A 133 -7.18 -9.37 10.30
CA LYS A 133 -7.15 -10.50 11.23
C LYS A 133 -6.61 -11.77 10.56
N LYS A 134 -7.18 -12.16 9.42
CA LYS A 134 -6.88 -13.45 8.79
C LYS A 134 -5.46 -13.50 8.22
N ALA A 135 -5.01 -12.41 7.58
CA ALA A 135 -3.68 -12.32 7.03
C ALA A 135 -2.62 -12.10 8.13
N GLY A 136 -2.92 -11.25 9.13
CA GLY A 136 -2.05 -11.06 10.29
C GLY A 136 -1.83 -12.34 11.11
N ASP A 137 -2.87 -13.17 11.29
CA ASP A 137 -2.74 -14.50 11.91
C ASP A 137 -1.82 -15.46 11.15
N ALA A 138 -1.64 -15.25 9.83
CA ALA A 138 -0.76 -16.03 8.96
C ALA A 138 0.64 -15.41 8.83
N GLY A 139 0.92 -14.32 9.55
CA GLY A 139 2.21 -13.62 9.56
C GLY A 139 2.41 -12.62 8.41
N ILE A 140 1.33 -12.26 7.68
CA ILE A 140 1.43 -11.39 6.51
C ILE A 140 1.39 -9.92 6.92
N GLY A 141 2.18 -9.10 6.24
CA GLY A 141 2.05 -7.63 6.26
C GLY A 141 3.05 -6.90 7.16
N ILE A 142 4.11 -7.56 7.60
CA ILE A 142 5.26 -6.84 8.19
C ILE A 142 6.10 -6.25 7.05
N VAL A 143 6.36 -4.94 7.11
CA VAL A 143 7.26 -4.24 6.20
C VAL A 143 8.28 -3.48 7.05
N ASP A 144 9.57 -3.78 6.87
CA ASP A 144 10.68 -3.03 7.50
C ASP A 144 11.36 -2.21 6.39
N HIS A 145 11.32 -0.89 6.50
CA HIS A 145 11.64 0.00 5.39
C HIS A 145 12.54 1.16 5.82
N ILE A 146 13.52 1.47 4.97
CA ILE A 146 14.22 2.75 4.98
C ILE A 146 13.59 3.62 3.91
N GLU A 147 12.98 4.72 4.32
CA GLU A 147 12.30 5.65 3.42
C GLU A 147 12.99 7.01 3.37
N ASP A 148 12.80 7.69 2.25
CA ASP A 148 13.24 9.06 2.01
C ASP A 148 12.09 10.02 2.35
N ARG A 149 12.20 10.70 3.50
CA ARG A 149 11.23 11.72 3.90
C ARG A 149 11.31 12.92 2.97
N VAL A 150 10.18 13.58 2.76
CA VAL A 150 10.04 14.77 1.90
C VAL A 150 11.00 15.89 2.31
N ILE A 151 11.29 15.95 3.61
CA ILE A 151 12.19 16.93 4.21
C ILE A 151 13.69 16.62 4.01
N GLY A 152 14.03 15.58 3.24
CA GLY A 152 15.40 15.29 2.80
C GLY A 152 16.22 14.39 3.72
N ILE A 153 15.59 13.70 4.68
CA ILE A 153 16.28 12.73 5.56
C ILE A 153 15.77 11.32 5.31
N LYS A 154 16.64 10.33 5.58
CA LYS A 154 16.22 8.94 5.68
C LYS A 154 15.66 8.63 7.06
N SER A 155 14.63 7.79 7.12
CA SER A 155 14.12 7.21 8.36
C SER A 155 13.87 5.72 8.20
N ARG A 156 14.02 4.98 9.29
CA ARG A 156 13.57 3.59 9.37
C ARG A 156 12.20 3.52 10.02
N GLU A 157 11.26 2.86 9.35
CA GLU A 157 9.93 2.61 9.87
C GLU A 157 9.53 1.15 9.65
N VAL A 158 8.85 0.58 10.63
CA VAL A 158 8.30 -0.77 10.56
C VAL A 158 6.79 -0.69 10.55
N TYR A 159 6.15 -1.39 9.62
CA TYR A 159 4.71 -1.32 9.40
C TYR A 159 4.04 -2.69 9.55
N GLU A 160 2.82 -2.70 10.07
CA GLU A 160 1.87 -3.82 10.00
C GLU A 160 0.71 -3.43 9.06
N THR A 161 0.65 -4.03 7.88
CA THR A 161 -0.33 -3.72 6.81
C THR A 161 -1.05 -4.96 6.21
N PRO A 162 -1.51 -5.94 7.01
CA PRO A 162 -1.99 -7.23 6.51
C PRO A 162 -3.08 -7.15 5.43
N ALA A 163 -4.12 -6.33 5.61
CA ALA A 163 -5.16 -6.16 4.60
C ALA A 163 -4.64 -5.45 3.35
N ALA A 164 -3.86 -4.39 3.52
CA ALA A 164 -3.32 -3.63 2.40
C ALA A 164 -2.44 -4.50 1.51
N THR A 165 -1.54 -5.30 2.11
CA THR A 165 -0.70 -6.26 1.37
C THR A 165 -1.55 -7.23 0.54
N CYS A 166 -2.61 -7.81 1.12
CA CYS A 166 -3.50 -8.71 0.39
C CYS A 166 -4.29 -8.02 -0.72
N LEU A 167 -4.82 -6.82 -0.45
CA LEU A 167 -5.65 -6.08 -1.40
C LEU A 167 -4.85 -5.59 -2.59
N ILE A 168 -3.68 -4.98 -2.36
CA ILE A 168 -2.80 -4.46 -3.41
C ILE A 168 -2.28 -5.60 -4.29
N GLU A 169 -1.80 -6.70 -3.68
CA GLU A 169 -1.31 -7.87 -4.44
C GLU A 169 -2.42 -8.49 -5.30
N ALA A 170 -3.62 -8.67 -4.73
CA ALA A 170 -4.74 -9.25 -5.47
C ALA A 170 -5.27 -8.31 -6.57
N HIS A 171 -5.32 -7.01 -6.31
CA HIS A 171 -5.79 -6.02 -7.27
C HIS A 171 -4.83 -5.89 -8.46
N SER A 172 -3.53 -5.70 -8.19
CA SER A 172 -2.49 -5.63 -9.22
C SER A 172 -2.47 -6.89 -10.09
N ASP A 173 -2.69 -8.07 -9.50
CA ASP A 173 -2.78 -9.31 -10.25
C ASP A 173 -4.03 -9.41 -11.13
N LEU A 174 -5.18 -8.91 -10.65
CA LEU A 174 -6.39 -8.86 -11.45
C LEU A 174 -6.22 -7.92 -12.64
N GLU A 175 -5.55 -6.78 -12.46
CA GLU A 175 -5.24 -5.84 -13.54
C GLU A 175 -4.47 -6.52 -14.68
N LYS A 176 -3.46 -7.34 -14.38
CA LYS A 176 -2.70 -8.11 -15.40
C LYS A 176 -3.58 -9.03 -16.26
N LEU A 177 -4.72 -9.50 -15.73
CA LEU A 177 -5.65 -10.36 -16.46
C LEU A 177 -6.58 -9.57 -17.39
N VAL A 178 -6.90 -8.32 -17.06
CA VAL A 178 -7.98 -7.54 -17.70
C VAL A 178 -7.48 -6.34 -18.51
N HIS A 179 -6.31 -5.80 -18.17
CA HIS A 179 -5.66 -4.71 -18.88
C HIS A 179 -4.79 -5.25 -20.01
N THR A 180 -4.68 -4.46 -21.06
CA THR A 180 -3.68 -4.69 -22.11
C THR A 180 -2.28 -4.47 -21.55
N LYS A 181 -1.26 -5.02 -22.24
CA LYS A 181 0.16 -4.79 -21.89
C LYS A 181 0.51 -3.29 -21.80
N HIS A 182 -0.08 -2.45 -22.66
CA HIS A 182 0.18 -1.01 -22.67
C HIS A 182 -0.48 -0.29 -21.49
N GLU A 183 -1.73 -0.65 -21.16
CA GLU A 183 -2.41 -0.16 -19.96
C GLU A 183 -1.60 -0.48 -18.70
N THR A 184 -1.19 -1.75 -18.51
CA THR A 184 -0.40 -2.14 -17.33
C THR A 184 0.94 -1.41 -17.25
N LYS A 185 1.65 -1.24 -18.37
CA LYS A 185 2.94 -0.55 -18.40
C LYS A 185 2.81 0.95 -18.10
N PHE A 186 1.81 1.63 -18.66
CA PHE A 186 1.65 3.06 -18.43
C PHE A 186 1.08 3.34 -17.04
N LYS A 187 0.12 2.51 -16.60
CA LYS A 187 -0.51 2.66 -15.29
C LYS A 187 0.49 2.50 -14.14
N SER A 188 1.56 1.72 -14.28
CA SER A 188 2.58 1.66 -13.22
C SER A 188 3.23 3.02 -12.96
N LEU A 189 3.46 3.83 -14.00
CA LEU A 189 3.97 5.20 -13.83
C LEU A 189 2.97 6.09 -13.09
N VAL A 190 1.67 5.91 -13.39
CA VAL A 190 0.59 6.64 -12.71
C VAL A 190 0.47 6.22 -11.25
N ASP A 191 0.55 4.91 -10.97
CA ASP A 191 0.48 4.38 -9.60
C ASP A 191 1.65 4.91 -8.75
N ASP A 192 2.86 4.96 -9.31
CA ASP A 192 4.06 5.50 -8.65
C ASP A 192 3.91 6.99 -8.32
N GLU A 193 3.51 7.80 -9.31
CA GLU A 193 3.31 9.24 -9.12
C GLU A 193 2.17 9.53 -8.13
N TRP A 194 1.06 8.81 -8.25
CA TRP A 194 -0.08 8.95 -7.34
C TRP A 194 0.30 8.63 -5.89
N ALA A 195 1.07 7.56 -5.67
CA ALA A 195 1.57 7.20 -4.34
C ALA A 195 2.53 8.27 -3.79
N TRP A 196 3.41 8.81 -4.63
CA TRP A 196 4.36 9.85 -4.23
C TRP A 196 3.66 11.17 -3.86
N LEU A 197 2.66 11.60 -4.63
CA LEU A 197 1.85 12.80 -4.31
C LEU A 197 1.20 12.68 -2.92
N ILE A 198 0.68 11.50 -2.59
CA ILE A 198 0.06 11.26 -1.28
C ILE A 198 1.12 11.24 -0.18
N TYR A 199 2.23 10.54 -0.39
CA TYR A 199 3.34 10.51 0.56
C TYR A 199 3.85 11.92 0.87
N SER A 200 3.95 12.77 -0.16
CA SER A 200 4.44 14.14 -0.10
C SER A 200 3.46 15.19 0.43
N GLY A 201 2.23 14.78 0.78
CA GLY A 201 1.21 15.67 1.33
C GLY A 201 0.45 16.50 0.30
N LEU A 202 0.60 16.16 -0.98
CA LEU A 202 -0.04 16.80 -2.12
C LEU A 202 -1.42 16.18 -2.43
N TRP A 203 -2.19 15.86 -1.39
CA TRP A 203 -3.53 15.27 -1.55
C TRP A 203 -4.50 16.19 -2.31
N GLU A 204 -4.40 17.50 -2.06
CA GLU A 204 -5.23 18.54 -2.70
C GLU A 204 -4.62 19.08 -4.00
N ASP A 205 -3.48 18.55 -4.44
CA ASP A 205 -2.87 18.94 -5.70
C ASP A 205 -3.75 18.54 -6.90
N PRO A 206 -3.97 19.42 -7.89
CA PRO A 206 -4.78 19.10 -9.07
C PRO A 206 -4.33 17.84 -9.81
N LEU A 207 -3.01 17.58 -9.90
CA LEU A 207 -2.48 16.41 -10.60
C LEU A 207 -3.03 15.12 -9.99
N LYS A 208 -3.17 15.05 -8.66
CA LYS A 208 -3.73 13.88 -7.98
C LYS A 208 -5.15 13.58 -8.47
N ARG A 209 -6.00 14.60 -8.69
CA ARG A 209 -7.38 14.44 -9.19
C ARG A 209 -7.42 14.04 -10.66
N ASP A 210 -6.46 14.53 -11.45
CA ASP A 210 -6.30 14.11 -12.84
C ASP A 210 -5.90 12.63 -12.93
N LEU A 211 -4.99 12.18 -12.05
CA LEU A 211 -4.60 10.77 -11.93
C LEU A 211 -5.75 9.90 -11.39
N ASP A 212 -6.53 10.37 -10.42
CA ASP A 212 -7.74 9.67 -9.95
C ASP A 212 -8.70 9.40 -11.12
N SER A 213 -8.91 10.39 -11.99
CA SER A 213 -9.80 10.27 -13.16
C SER A 213 -9.28 9.24 -14.17
N PHE A 214 -7.95 9.19 -14.37
CA PHE A 214 -7.32 8.14 -15.17
C PHE A 214 -7.55 6.76 -14.54
N ILE A 215 -7.25 6.60 -13.24
CA ILE A 215 -7.39 5.33 -12.50
C ILE A 215 -8.84 4.84 -12.55
N ASP A 216 -9.82 5.70 -12.26
CA ASP A 216 -11.25 5.38 -12.32
C ASP A 216 -11.67 4.86 -13.70
N HIS A 217 -11.10 5.44 -14.77
CA HIS A 217 -11.34 4.95 -16.12
C HIS A 217 -10.76 3.55 -16.32
N THR A 218 -9.52 3.31 -15.92
CA THR A 218 -8.89 1.98 -16.07
C THR A 218 -9.61 0.92 -15.24
N GLN A 219 -10.22 1.29 -14.12
CA GLN A 219 -10.92 0.37 -13.23
C GLN A 219 -12.26 -0.16 -13.77
N LYS A 220 -12.87 0.46 -14.79
CA LYS A 220 -14.20 0.07 -15.33
C LYS A 220 -14.33 -1.42 -15.69
N ARG A 221 -13.24 -2.08 -16.08
CA ARG A 221 -13.19 -3.50 -16.47
C ARG A 221 -12.55 -4.42 -15.42
N VAL A 222 -12.02 -3.86 -14.33
CA VAL A 222 -11.32 -4.60 -13.26
C VAL A 222 -12.34 -5.25 -12.32
N SER A 223 -13.00 -6.29 -12.81
CA SER A 223 -14.01 -7.05 -12.05
C SER A 223 -13.71 -8.53 -12.15
N GLY A 224 -13.59 -9.21 -11.01
CA GLY A 224 -13.15 -10.60 -10.98
C GLY A 224 -12.93 -11.12 -9.57
N THR A 225 -12.30 -12.28 -9.45
CA THR A 225 -11.94 -12.88 -8.17
C THR A 225 -10.51 -13.37 -8.22
N VAL A 226 -9.72 -13.07 -7.19
CA VAL A 226 -8.34 -13.49 -7.03
C VAL A 226 -8.20 -14.31 -5.76
N LYS A 227 -7.47 -15.43 -5.85
CA LYS A 227 -7.20 -16.36 -4.77
C LYS A 227 -5.76 -16.22 -4.32
N LEU A 228 -5.56 -15.90 -3.05
CA LEU A 228 -4.27 -15.80 -2.39
C LEU A 228 -4.03 -17.04 -1.54
N LYS A 229 -2.78 -17.50 -1.48
CA LYS A 229 -2.28 -18.50 -0.53
C LYS A 229 -1.35 -17.80 0.45
N MET A 230 -1.58 -18.03 1.74
CA MET A 230 -0.78 -17.48 2.84
C MET A 230 -0.17 -18.62 3.65
N TYR A 231 1.13 -18.51 3.93
CA TYR A 231 1.84 -19.51 4.72
C TYR A 231 3.07 -18.92 5.39
N LYS A 232 3.05 -18.86 6.73
CA LYS A 232 4.19 -18.44 7.57
C LYS A 232 4.89 -17.16 7.09
N GLY A 233 4.12 -16.09 6.93
CA GLY A 233 4.63 -14.80 6.41
C GLY A 233 4.70 -14.69 4.89
N SER A 234 4.61 -15.79 4.14
CA SER A 234 4.57 -15.76 2.67
C SER A 234 3.16 -15.58 2.13
N LEU A 235 2.98 -14.65 1.19
CA LEU A 235 1.76 -14.43 0.41
C LEU A 235 2.08 -14.70 -1.07
N ARG A 236 1.19 -15.39 -1.78
CA ARG A 236 1.24 -15.46 -3.26
C ARG A 236 -0.13 -15.64 -3.87
N VAL A 237 -0.32 -15.10 -5.07
CA VAL A 237 -1.51 -15.40 -5.86
C VAL A 237 -1.44 -16.82 -6.43
N VAL A 238 -2.54 -17.57 -6.31
CA VAL A 238 -2.65 -18.96 -6.79
C VAL A 238 -3.80 -19.19 -7.76
N GLY A 239 -4.60 -18.17 -8.05
CA GLY A 239 -5.67 -18.26 -9.04
C GLY A 239 -6.38 -16.93 -9.23
N ARG A 240 -6.95 -16.73 -10.42
CA ARG A 240 -7.72 -15.55 -10.78
C ARG A 240 -8.75 -15.89 -11.84
N LYS A 241 -9.88 -15.17 -11.85
CA LYS A 241 -10.92 -15.30 -12.87
C LYS A 241 -11.63 -13.97 -13.09
N SER A 242 -11.96 -13.66 -14.34
CA SER A 242 -12.73 -12.47 -14.72
C SER A 242 -13.52 -12.73 -16.00
N ARG A 243 -14.71 -12.13 -16.11
CA ARG A 243 -15.47 -12.07 -17.37
C ARG A 243 -14.84 -11.11 -18.40
N HIS A 244 -13.96 -10.22 -17.94
CA HIS A 244 -13.22 -9.26 -18.77
C HIS A 244 -11.79 -9.74 -19.04
N SER A 245 -11.52 -11.03 -18.83
CA SER A 245 -10.21 -11.64 -19.08
C SER A 245 -9.79 -11.44 -20.53
N LEU A 246 -8.60 -10.85 -20.73
CA LEU A 246 -7.93 -10.84 -22.03
C LEU A 246 -7.17 -12.15 -22.29
N TYR A 247 -6.95 -12.96 -21.24
CA TYR A 247 -6.43 -14.32 -21.40
C TYR A 247 -7.46 -15.21 -22.10
N ARG A 248 -7.00 -15.85 -23.17
CA ARG A 248 -7.75 -16.79 -24.02
C ARG A 248 -6.98 -18.10 -24.10
N HIS A 249 -7.50 -19.16 -23.49
CA HIS A 249 -6.82 -20.46 -23.43
C HIS A 249 -6.57 -21.06 -24.82
N ASP A 250 -7.54 -20.94 -25.73
CA ASP A 250 -7.45 -21.40 -27.12
C ASP A 250 -6.35 -20.69 -27.91
N ILE A 251 -6.07 -19.42 -27.61
CA ILE A 251 -4.95 -18.69 -28.22
C ILE A 251 -3.60 -19.08 -27.57
N ALA A 252 -3.58 -19.30 -26.26
CA ALA A 252 -2.34 -19.50 -25.50
C ALA A 252 -1.83 -20.96 -25.48
N THR A 253 -2.70 -21.95 -25.70
CA THR A 253 -2.34 -23.36 -25.55
C THR A 253 -1.42 -23.85 -26.67
N TYR A 254 -0.48 -24.74 -26.30
CA TYR A 254 0.33 -25.53 -27.23
C TYR A 254 -0.35 -26.84 -27.65
N GLY A 255 -1.49 -27.18 -27.01
CA GLY A 255 -2.21 -28.42 -27.26
C GLY A 255 -3.11 -28.38 -28.51
N LYS A 256 -3.84 -29.47 -28.73
CA LYS A 256 -4.88 -29.53 -29.76
C LYS A 256 -5.93 -28.43 -29.52
N GLY A 257 -6.39 -27.79 -30.59
CA GLY A 257 -7.38 -26.71 -30.53
C GLY A 257 -6.78 -25.31 -30.36
N SER A 258 -5.46 -25.15 -30.51
CA SER A 258 -4.84 -23.83 -30.58
C SER A 258 -5.34 -23.05 -31.79
N THR A 259 -5.73 -21.79 -31.60
CA THR A 259 -6.21 -20.89 -32.66
C THR A 259 -5.18 -19.83 -33.06
N PHE A 260 -3.97 -19.87 -32.52
CA PHE A 260 -2.91 -18.90 -32.80
C PHE A 260 -2.20 -19.23 -34.13
N ASP A 261 -2.25 -18.33 -35.11
CA ASP A 261 -1.53 -18.50 -36.37
C ASP A 261 -0.04 -18.16 -36.20
N GLN A 262 0.77 -19.19 -36.02
CA GLN A 262 2.21 -19.06 -35.83
C GLN A 262 2.95 -18.49 -37.05
N LYS A 263 2.35 -18.53 -38.25
CA LYS A 263 3.01 -18.02 -39.47
C LYS A 263 3.23 -16.52 -39.43
N LEU A 264 2.34 -15.79 -38.75
CA LEU A 264 2.44 -14.34 -38.58
C LEU A 264 3.66 -13.92 -37.74
N ALA A 265 4.19 -14.82 -36.91
CA ALA A 265 5.31 -14.52 -36.02
C ALA A 265 6.60 -14.18 -36.78
N LYS A 266 6.85 -14.81 -37.93
CA LYS A 266 8.07 -14.56 -38.72
C LYS A 266 8.16 -13.09 -39.14
N GLY A 267 7.12 -12.59 -39.82
CA GLY A 267 7.07 -11.20 -40.25
C GLY A 267 7.07 -10.21 -39.09
N PHE A 268 6.38 -10.55 -37.98
CA PHE A 268 6.41 -9.73 -36.77
C PHE A 268 7.83 -9.57 -36.21
N VAL A 269 8.58 -10.66 -36.06
CA VAL A 269 9.95 -10.61 -35.50
C VAL A 269 10.90 -9.82 -36.39
N GLU A 270 10.84 -10.04 -37.72
CA GLU A 270 11.67 -9.31 -38.69
C GLU A 270 11.41 -7.80 -38.64
N LEU A 271 10.14 -7.38 -38.62
CA LEU A 271 9.78 -5.96 -38.59
C LEU A 271 10.02 -5.32 -37.21
N TRP A 272 9.69 -6.02 -36.13
CA TRP A 272 9.84 -5.50 -34.76
C TRP A 272 11.30 -5.34 -34.35
N GLY A 273 12.15 -6.31 -34.72
CA GLY A 273 13.57 -6.32 -34.34
C GLY A 273 14.48 -5.45 -35.22
N MET A 274 13.97 -4.92 -36.34
CA MET A 274 14.78 -4.32 -37.40
C MET A 274 15.75 -3.26 -36.89
N GLN A 275 15.30 -2.28 -36.10
CA GLN A 275 16.17 -1.22 -35.59
C GLN A 275 17.26 -1.78 -34.67
N SER A 276 16.91 -2.74 -33.81
CA SER A 276 17.88 -3.37 -32.92
C SER A 276 18.91 -4.18 -33.71
N THR A 277 18.52 -4.86 -34.78
CA THR A 277 19.46 -5.62 -35.61
C THR A 277 20.37 -4.70 -36.44
N GLU A 278 19.86 -3.61 -37.02
CA GLU A 278 20.68 -2.67 -37.79
C GLU A 278 21.67 -1.92 -36.90
N ALA A 279 21.30 -1.57 -35.67
CA ALA A 279 22.19 -0.89 -34.74
C ALA A 279 23.41 -1.71 -34.28
N ASN A 280 23.42 -3.03 -34.53
CA ASN A 280 24.46 -3.97 -34.09
C ASN A 280 25.23 -4.64 -35.24
N LYS A 281 25.04 -4.17 -36.48
CA LYS A 281 25.90 -4.53 -37.62
C LYS A 281 27.10 -3.60 -37.68
#